data_AF-A0A0L0ENA3-F1
#
_entry.id   AF-A0A0L0ENA3-F1
#
_cell.length_a   1.000
_cell.length_b   1.000
_cell.length_c   1.000
_cell.angle_alpha   90.00
_cell.angle_beta   90.00
_cell.angle_gamma   90.00
#
_symmetry.space_group_name_H-M   'P 1'
#
loop_
_entity.id
_entity.type
_entity.pdbx_description
1 polymer ?
#
loop_
_entity_poly.entity_id
_entity_poly.type
_entity_poly.pdbx_seq_one_letter_code
_entity_poly.pdbx_strand_id
1 'polypeptide(L)'
;TFWPLGSVLQTQLSLSGGLILLTSMYYLYLSPTLGSWMIAFLLICQGAVTLAFDAVAHAGLDVVWFYVMGLGLFVIGWVIQFVGHYFEGKKPAFADDLMGLLIGPLFVMMELLNKVGCFKTLEQSVNNQAGPYRP
;
A
#
# COMPACT_ATOMS: atom_id res chain seq x y z
N THR A 1 -13.06 -3.61 -4.14
CA THR A 1 -13.82 -2.34 -4.21
C THR A 1 -14.32 -2.11 -5.63
N PHE A 2 -15.03 -3.08 -6.20
CA PHE A 2 -15.55 -3.02 -7.58
C PHE A 2 -16.90 -2.32 -7.64
N TRP A 3 -17.09 -1.29 -6.81
CA TRP A 3 -18.27 -0.44 -6.91
C TRP A 3 -18.07 0.46 -8.14
N PRO A 4 -18.87 0.29 -9.21
CA PRO A 4 -18.68 1.06 -10.42
C PRO A 4 -19.13 2.51 -10.16
N LEU A 5 -18.20 3.45 -10.27
CA LEU A 5 -18.48 4.89 -10.20
C LEU A 5 -18.84 5.46 -11.58
N GLY A 6 -18.60 4.70 -12.65
CA GLY A 6 -18.88 5.06 -14.03
C GLY A 6 -17.92 4.33 -14.98
N SER A 7 -17.94 4.70 -16.25
CA SER A 7 -17.00 4.19 -17.25
C SER A 7 -16.43 5.32 -18.09
N VAL A 8 -15.12 5.32 -18.32
CA VAL A 8 -14.45 6.23 -19.26
C VAL A 8 -13.72 5.36 -20.27
N LEU A 9 -13.94 5.62 -21.58
CA LEU A 9 -13.30 4.86 -22.66
C LEU A 9 -13.42 3.33 -22.46
N GLN A 10 -14.62 2.85 -22.12
CA GLN A 10 -14.95 1.44 -21.80
C GLN A 10 -14.22 0.84 -20.57
N THR A 11 -13.41 1.63 -19.86
CA THR A 11 -12.76 1.20 -18.61
C THR A 11 -13.66 1.58 -17.44
N GLN A 12 -14.00 0.61 -16.58
CA GLN A 12 -14.79 0.89 -15.38
C GLN A 12 -13.95 1.67 -14.37
N LEU A 13 -14.48 2.81 -13.92
CA LEU A 13 -13.90 3.58 -12.81
C LEU A 13 -14.36 2.95 -11.50
N SER A 14 -13.42 2.36 -10.78
CA SER A 14 -13.64 1.82 -9.44
C SER A 14 -13.18 2.82 -8.38
N LEU A 15 -13.76 2.72 -7.18
CA LEU A 15 -13.30 3.50 -6.03
C LEU A 15 -11.80 3.25 -5.72
N SER A 16 -11.32 2.00 -5.87
CA SER A 16 -9.90 1.70 -5.69
C SER A 16 -9.02 2.39 -6.73
N GLY A 17 -9.46 2.45 -7.99
CA GLY A 17 -8.75 3.19 -9.04
C GLY A 17 -8.61 4.67 -8.72
N GLY A 18 -9.67 5.30 -8.23
CA GLY A 18 -9.63 6.71 -7.78
C GLY A 18 -8.67 6.92 -6.60
N LEU A 19 -8.70 6.05 -5.59
CA LEU A 19 -7.78 6.12 -4.45
C LEU A 19 -6.33 5.89 -4.85
N ILE A 20 -6.05 4.93 -5.74
CA ILE A 20 -4.72 4.69 -6.29
C ILE A 20 -4.24 5.94 -7.02
N LEU A 21 -5.07 6.56 -7.86
CA LEU A 21 -4.71 7.76 -8.60
C LEU A 21 -4.33 8.92 -7.66
N LEU A 22 -5.17 9.22 -6.65
CA LEU A 22 -4.90 10.27 -5.67
C LEU A 22 -3.61 10.00 -4.88
N THR A 23 -3.44 8.77 -4.41
CA THR A 23 -2.25 8.35 -3.66
C THR A 23 -0.99 8.41 -4.54
N SER A 24 -1.11 8.05 -5.81
CA SER A 24 -0.03 8.11 -6.79
C SER A 24 0.45 9.54 -7.02
N MET A 25 -0.47 10.50 -7.14
CA MET A 25 -0.11 11.92 -7.23
C MET A 25 0.65 12.39 -6.00
N TYR A 26 0.20 12.00 -4.81
CA TYR A 26 0.87 12.33 -3.56
C TYR A 26 2.28 11.73 -3.46
N TYR A 27 2.45 10.46 -3.86
CA TYR A 27 3.77 9.81 -3.83
C TYR A 27 4.75 10.37 -4.85
N LEU A 28 4.27 10.74 -6.04
CA LEU A 28 5.11 11.44 -7.03
C LEU A 28 5.53 12.83 -6.56
N TYR A 29 4.64 13.53 -5.86
CA TYR A 29 4.96 14.81 -5.23
C TYR A 29 6.04 14.67 -4.15
N LEU A 30 5.98 13.61 -3.34
CA LEU A 30 6.95 13.36 -2.28
C LEU A 30 8.32 12.91 -2.81
N SER A 31 8.35 11.99 -3.77
CA SER A 31 9.57 11.52 -4.43
C SER A 31 9.23 10.87 -5.77
N PRO A 32 9.64 11.44 -6.92
CA PRO A 32 9.33 10.85 -8.23
C PRO A 32 9.86 9.41 -8.41
N THR A 33 11.03 9.12 -7.85
CA THR A 33 11.66 7.79 -7.99
C THR A 33 11.00 6.75 -7.11
N LEU A 34 10.80 7.00 -5.80
CA LEU A 34 10.08 6.03 -4.94
C LEU A 34 8.59 5.95 -5.29
N GLY A 35 8.00 7.08 -5.68
CA GLY A 35 6.62 7.15 -6.13
C GLY A 35 6.38 6.28 -7.36
N SER A 36 7.27 6.28 -8.35
CA SER A 36 7.10 5.41 -9.54
C SER A 36 7.16 3.92 -9.19
N TRP A 37 8.06 3.51 -8.30
CA TRP A 37 8.10 2.14 -7.78
C TRP A 37 6.81 1.76 -7.05
N MET A 38 6.31 2.65 -6.19
CA MET A 38 5.07 2.42 -5.46
C MET A 38 3.85 2.36 -6.39
N ILE A 39 3.80 3.22 -7.41
CA ILE A 39 2.76 3.18 -8.45
C ILE A 39 2.78 1.83 -9.19
N ALA A 40 3.96 1.38 -9.61
CA ALA A 40 4.08 0.08 -10.27
C ALA A 40 3.55 -1.05 -9.38
N PHE A 41 3.92 -1.04 -8.10
CA PHE A 41 3.40 -2.01 -7.12
C PHE A 41 1.87 -1.95 -6.97
N LEU A 42 1.30 -0.75 -6.79
CA LEU A 42 -0.15 -0.57 -6.66
C LEU A 42 -0.92 -1.01 -7.91
N LEU A 43 -0.39 -0.74 -9.10
CA LEU A 43 -0.99 -1.18 -10.37
C LEU A 43 -0.93 -2.71 -10.54
N ILE A 44 0.19 -3.33 -10.14
CA ILE A 44 0.32 -4.80 -10.13
C ILE A 44 -0.71 -5.41 -9.17
N CYS A 45 -0.83 -4.87 -7.94
CA CYS A 45 -1.83 -5.33 -6.98
C CYS A 45 -3.25 -5.16 -7.51
N GLN A 46 -3.58 -4.00 -8.10
CA GLN A 46 -4.90 -3.74 -8.70
C GLN A 46 -5.21 -4.73 -9.84
N GLY A 47 -4.23 -5.01 -10.70
CA GLY A 47 -4.36 -6.02 -11.75
C GLY A 47 -4.59 -7.42 -11.19
N ALA A 48 -3.79 -7.84 -10.21
CA ALA A 48 -3.91 -9.15 -9.56
C ALA A 48 -5.26 -9.34 -8.87
N VAL A 49 -5.75 -8.32 -8.16
CA VAL A 49 -7.07 -8.34 -7.49
C VAL A 49 -8.21 -8.40 -8.52
N THR A 50 -8.05 -7.74 -9.67
CA THR A 50 -9.05 -7.77 -10.77
C THR A 50 -9.12 -9.18 -11.37
N LEU A 51 -7.97 -9.78 -11.69
CA LEU A 51 -7.91 -11.16 -12.19
C LEU A 51 -8.47 -12.17 -11.18
N ALA A 52 -8.17 -11.99 -9.89
CA ALA A 52 -8.70 -12.85 -8.83
C ALA A 52 -10.22 -12.71 -8.68
N PHE A 53 -10.75 -11.50 -8.78
CA PHE A 53 -12.19 -11.26 -8.73
C PHE A 53 -12.92 -11.93 -9.91
N ASP A 54 -12.39 -11.75 -11.12
CA ASP A 54 -12.94 -12.40 -12.31
C ASP A 54 -12.89 -13.92 -12.18
N ALA A 55 -11.79 -14.50 -11.68
CA ALA A 55 -11.68 -15.94 -11.47
C ALA A 55 -12.74 -16.48 -10.49
N VAL A 56 -13.00 -15.78 -9.38
CA VAL A 56 -14.05 -16.16 -8.42
C VAL A 56 -15.44 -16.09 -9.07
N ALA A 57 -15.71 -15.03 -9.85
CA ALA A 57 -16.98 -14.87 -10.55
C ALA A 57 -17.21 -15.97 -11.60
N HIS A 58 -16.19 -16.32 -12.39
CA HIS A 58 -16.29 -17.40 -13.39
C HIS A 58 -16.41 -18.79 -12.77
N ALA A 59 -15.84 -19.00 -11.57
CA ALA A 59 -15.99 -20.26 -10.83
C ALA A 59 -17.39 -20.45 -10.21
N GLY A 60 -18.29 -19.46 -10.32
CA GLY A 60 -19.63 -19.51 -9.72
C GLY A 60 -19.61 -19.45 -8.19
N LEU A 61 -18.48 -19.03 -7.59
CA LEU A 61 -18.35 -18.85 -6.17
C LEU A 61 -19.05 -17.56 -5.73
N ASP A 62 -19.62 -17.56 -4.53
CA ASP A 62 -20.23 -16.37 -3.97
C ASP A 62 -19.16 -15.28 -3.75
N VAL A 63 -19.35 -14.14 -4.41
CA VAL A 63 -18.48 -12.96 -4.35
C VAL A 63 -18.34 -12.43 -2.92
N VAL A 64 -19.29 -12.73 -2.02
CA VAL A 64 -19.16 -12.42 -0.59
C VAL A 64 -17.86 -12.98 0.00
N TRP A 65 -17.44 -14.19 -0.38
CA TRP A 65 -16.20 -14.79 0.11
C TRP A 65 -14.96 -14.01 -0.29
N PHE A 66 -14.96 -13.40 -1.48
CA PHE A 66 -13.87 -12.54 -1.93
C PHE A 66 -13.71 -11.33 -1.00
N TYR A 67 -14.82 -10.68 -0.64
CA TYR A 67 -14.79 -9.55 0.28
C TYR A 67 -14.43 -9.96 1.72
N VAL A 68 -14.92 -11.10 2.19
CA VAL A 68 -14.58 -11.64 3.52
C VAL A 68 -13.08 -11.94 3.60
N MET A 69 -12.49 -12.56 2.58
CA MET A 69 -11.04 -12.76 2.50
C MET A 69 -10.28 -11.43 2.51
N GLY A 70 -10.71 -10.44 1.72
CA GLY A 70 -10.09 -9.12 1.69
C GLY A 70 -10.11 -8.43 3.06
N LEU A 71 -11.25 -8.48 3.76
CA LEU A 71 -11.38 -7.94 5.11
C LEU A 71 -10.52 -8.74 6.11
N GLY A 72 -10.48 -10.06 5.99
CA GLY A 72 -9.65 -10.94 6.82
C GLY A 72 -8.17 -10.61 6.68
N LEU A 73 -7.67 -10.48 5.45
CA LEU A 73 -6.27 -10.08 5.18
C LEU A 73 -5.97 -8.68 5.73
N PHE A 74 -6.91 -7.75 5.59
CA PHE A 74 -6.77 -6.40 6.15
C PHE A 74 -6.62 -6.43 7.68
N VAL A 75 -7.50 -7.16 8.38
CA VAL A 75 -7.45 -7.29 9.84
C VAL A 75 -6.16 -8.00 10.29
N ILE A 76 -5.75 -9.07 9.59
CA ILE A 76 -4.48 -9.76 9.87
C ILE A 76 -3.30 -8.80 9.72
N GLY A 77 -3.28 -7.99 8.66
CA GLY A 77 -2.24 -6.98 8.45
C GLY A 77 -2.15 -5.97 9.61
N TRP A 78 -3.29 -5.50 10.11
CA TRP A 78 -3.34 -4.62 11.28
C TRP A 78 -2.84 -5.30 12.56
N VAL A 79 -3.19 -6.58 12.78
CA VAL A 79 -2.65 -7.35 13.91
C VAL A 79 -1.13 -7.43 13.82
N ILE A 80 -0.58 -7.78 12.66
CA ILE A 80 0.88 -7.83 12.45
C ILE A 80 1.52 -6.46 12.71
N GLN A 81 0.92 -5.38 12.21
CA GLN A 81 1.42 -4.02 12.43
C GLN A 81 1.45 -3.65 13.91
N PHE A 82 0.37 -3.90 14.65
CA PHE A 82 0.31 -3.60 16.08
C PHE A 82 1.24 -4.46 16.91
N VAL A 83 1.36 -5.75 16.57
CA VAL A 83 2.30 -6.64 17.24
C VAL A 83 3.74 -6.14 17.02
N GLY A 84 4.09 -5.71 15.80
CA GLY A 84 5.38 -5.09 15.51
C GLY A 84 5.64 -3.85 16.39
N HIS A 85 4.68 -2.91 16.45
CA HIS A 85 4.80 -1.73 17.29
C HIS A 85 4.86 -2.02 18.79
N TYR A 86 4.17 -3.08 19.25
CA TYR A 86 4.27 -3.53 20.64
C TYR A 86 5.69 -4.01 20.97
N PHE A 87 6.32 -4.77 20.07
CA PHE A 87 7.72 -5.19 20.23
C PHE A 87 8.71 -4.03 20.14
N GLU A 88 8.46 -3.05 19.26
CA GLU A 88 9.31 -1.85 19.13
C GLU A 88 9.10 -0.82 20.26
N GLY A 89 8.06 -0.98 21.10
CA GLY A 89 7.70 -0.05 22.16
C GLY A 89 7.31 1.36 21.67
N LYS A 90 7.08 1.53 20.36
CA LYS A 90 6.73 2.80 19.71
C LYS A 90 5.26 2.80 19.34
N LYS A 91 4.62 3.95 19.48
CA LYS A 91 3.25 4.13 18.99
C LYS A 91 3.24 4.12 17.46
N PRO A 92 2.19 3.60 16.82
CA PRO A 92 2.06 3.69 15.38
C PRO A 92 1.96 5.15 14.95
N ALA A 93 2.70 5.53 13.90
CA ALA A 93 2.74 6.91 13.41
C ALA A 93 1.34 7.49 13.10
N PHE A 94 0.40 6.63 12.67
CA PHE A 94 -0.97 7.07 12.40
C PHE A 94 -1.76 7.48 13.65
N ALA A 95 -1.35 7.04 14.85
CA ALA A 95 -2.00 7.46 16.09
C ALA A 95 -1.71 8.93 16.41
N ASP A 96 -0.59 9.46 15.90
CA ASP A 96 -0.21 10.85 16.06
C ASP A 96 -0.67 11.71 14.86
N ASP A 97 -0.60 11.18 13.63
CA ASP A 97 -1.07 11.86 12.40
C ASP A 97 -1.56 10.85 11.36
N LEU A 98 -2.80 11.01 10.85
CA LEU A 98 -3.37 10.17 9.80
C LEU A 98 -2.48 10.09 8.55
N MET A 99 -1.69 11.12 8.24
CA MET A 99 -0.72 11.08 7.13
C MET A 99 0.35 10.00 7.32
N GLY A 100 0.63 9.60 8.56
CA GLY A 100 1.48 8.46 8.87
C GLY A 100 1.02 7.15 8.24
N LEU A 101 -0.29 7.00 7.98
CA LEU A 101 -0.84 5.84 7.28
C LEU A 101 -0.47 5.83 5.78
N LEU A 102 -0.32 7.00 5.16
CA LEU A 102 0.10 7.14 3.76
C LEU A 102 1.62 7.05 3.60
N ILE A 103 2.37 7.62 4.54
CA ILE A 103 3.84 7.64 4.50
C ILE A 103 4.42 6.26 4.84
N GLY A 104 3.79 5.53 5.77
CA GLY A 104 4.25 4.20 6.22
C GLY A 104 4.51 3.21 5.08
N PRO A 105 3.55 2.96 4.17
CA PRO A 105 3.77 2.09 3.02
C PRO A 105 4.96 2.49 2.15
N LEU A 106 5.16 3.80 1.92
CA LEU A 106 6.29 4.29 1.12
C LEU A 106 7.62 4.04 1.82
N PHE A 107 7.66 4.14 3.14
CA PHE A 107 8.84 3.79 3.94
C PHE A 107 9.17 2.30 3.85
N VAL A 108 8.16 1.42 3.94
CA VAL A 108 8.33 -0.03 3.75
C VAL A 108 8.89 -0.35 2.36
N MET A 109 8.38 0.33 1.32
CA MET A 109 8.88 0.17 -0.05
C MET A 109 10.35 0.60 -0.17
N MET A 110 10.74 1.72 0.46
CA MET A 110 12.13 2.18 0.50
C MET A 110 13.03 1.15 1.18
N GLU A 111 12.62 0.60 2.33
CA GLU A 111 13.40 -0.42 3.06
C GLU A 111 13.53 -1.72 2.25
N LEU A 112 12.46 -2.16 1.58
CA LEU A 112 12.48 -3.33 0.70
C LEU A 112 13.46 -3.11 -0.47
N LEU A 113 13.39 -1.94 -1.12
CA LEU A 113 14.29 -1.59 -2.22
C LEU A 113 15.74 -1.46 -1.73
N ASN A 114 15.94 -1.03 -0.48
CA ASN A 114 17.26 -0.99 0.13
C ASN A 114 17.85 -2.37 0.40
N LYS A 115 17.02 -3.33 0.86
CA LYS A 115 17.44 -4.74 1.05
C LYS A 115 17.89 -5.40 -0.25
N VAL A 116 17.35 -4.99 -1.40
CA VAL A 116 17.81 -5.45 -2.72
C VAL A 116 18.94 -4.60 -3.33
N GLY A 117 19.45 -3.60 -2.59
CA GLY A 117 20.64 -2.82 -2.92
C GLY A 117 20.40 -1.43 -3.51
N CYS A 118 19.15 -0.99 -3.67
CA CYS A 118 18.81 0.37 -4.13
C CYS A 118 18.75 1.37 -2.96
N PHE A 119 18.58 2.68 -3.21
CA PHE A 119 18.28 3.71 -2.19
C PHE A 119 19.19 3.81 -0.94
N LYS A 120 20.37 3.18 -0.90
CA LYS A 120 21.33 3.27 0.23
C LYS A 120 21.67 4.70 0.63
N THR A 121 21.87 5.59 -0.35
CA THR A 121 22.14 7.01 -0.10
C THR A 121 20.96 7.72 0.56
N LEU A 122 19.73 7.35 0.19
CA LEU A 122 18.52 7.92 0.77
C LEU A 122 18.36 7.46 2.23
N GLU A 123 18.56 6.17 2.50
CA GLU A 123 18.57 5.64 3.86
C GLU A 123 19.63 6.34 4.73
N GLN A 124 20.87 6.49 4.21
CA GLN A 124 21.92 7.21 4.92
C GLN A 124 21.53 8.66 5.22
N SER A 125 20.90 9.34 4.26
CA SER A 125 20.42 10.72 4.45
C SER A 125 19.33 10.80 5.51
N VAL A 126 18.39 9.85 5.51
CA VAL A 126 17.35 9.74 6.55
C VAL A 126 17.97 9.48 7.91
N ASN A 127 18.90 8.53 8.03
CA ASN A 127 19.59 8.22 9.29
C ASN A 127 20.44 9.39 9.81
N ASN A 128 21.03 10.18 8.92
CA ASN A 128 21.81 11.36 9.30
C ASN A 128 20.91 12.48 9.86
N GLN A 129 19.67 12.60 9.38
CA GLN A 129 18.74 13.65 9.81
C GLN A 129 17.88 13.23 11.01
N ALA A 130 17.32 12.02 10.96
CA ALA A 130 16.42 11.47 11.98
C ALA A 130 17.16 10.74 13.10
N GLY A 131 18.46 10.46 12.92
CA GLY A 131 19.24 9.58 13.77
C GLY A 131 19.15 8.11 13.33
N PRO A 132 20.07 7.26 13.79
CA PRO A 132 20.07 5.84 13.46
C PRO A 132 18.81 5.16 13.99
N TYR A 133 18.31 4.18 13.23
CA TYR A 133 17.25 3.28 13.71
C TYR A 133 17.68 2.67 15.06
N ARG A 134 16.91 3.00 16.11
CA ARG A 134 17.06 2.38 17.43
C ARG A 134 16.16 1.14 17.45
N PRO A 135 16.74 -0.07 17.38
CA PRO A 135 15.99 -1.31 17.57
C PRO A 135 15.44 -1.41 18.99
#